data_AF-A0A7Y5PJN1-F1
#
_entry.id   AF-A0A7Y5PJN1-F1
#
_cell.length_a   1.000
_cell.length_b   1.000
_cell.length_c   1.000
_cell.angle_alpha   90.00
_cell.angle_beta   90.00
_cell.angle_gamma   90.00
#
_symmetry.space_group_name_H-M   'P 1'
#
loop_
_entity.id
_entity.type
_entity.pdbx_description
1 polymer ?
#
loop_
_entity_poly.entity_id
_entity_poly.type
_entity_poly.pdbx_seq_one_letter_code
_entity_poly.pdbx_strand_id
1 'polypeptide(L)'
;MKQGQSAARDGQRDKARMAWRAATRAYPTEVRPWQRLAEDFFDTADYGNAILAAQEVLLRDSQDTLAHSVLAVSGLRVSTVSLLALRERSSFRVGSREEAAGLTRALRDALGETTLVPQRAEAPEAASAPASGRR
;
A
#
# COMPACT_ATOMS: atom_id res chain seq x y z
N MET A 1 -31.25 3.59 -12.94
CA MET A 1 -30.62 2.30 -13.33
C MET A 1 -29.27 2.04 -12.65
N LYS A 2 -28.28 2.96 -12.67
CA LYS A 2 -26.93 2.72 -12.08
C LYS A 2 -26.92 2.50 -10.55
N GLN A 3 -27.73 3.25 -9.79
CA GLN A 3 -27.79 3.13 -8.32
C GLN A 3 -28.35 1.78 -7.86
N GLY A 4 -29.41 1.27 -8.50
CA GLY A 4 -29.98 -0.05 -8.18
C GLY A 4 -29.03 -1.21 -8.49
N GLN A 5 -28.22 -1.09 -9.55
CA GLN A 5 -27.18 -2.08 -9.86
C GLN A 5 -26.05 -2.08 -8.82
N SER A 6 -25.68 -0.91 -8.27
CA SER A 6 -24.71 -0.84 -7.16
C SER A 6 -25.27 -1.54 -5.92
N ALA A 7 -26.46 -1.14 -5.46
CA ALA A 7 -27.08 -1.71 -4.27
C ALA A 7 -27.28 -3.24 -4.38
N ALA A 8 -27.64 -3.74 -5.57
CA ALA A 8 -27.76 -5.17 -5.81
C ALA A 8 -26.42 -5.91 -5.76
N ARG A 9 -25.33 -5.28 -6.23
CA ARG A 9 -23.96 -5.83 -6.15
C ARG A 9 -23.45 -5.81 -4.72
N ASP A 10 -23.68 -4.73 -4.00
CA ASP A 10 -23.28 -4.57 -2.60
C ASP A 10 -23.99 -5.61 -1.71
N GLY A 11 -25.31 -5.78 -1.89
CA GLY A 11 -26.06 -6.82 -1.18
C GLY A 11 -25.64 -8.26 -1.53
N GLN A 12 -25.09 -8.50 -2.73
CA GLN A 12 -24.50 -9.80 -3.08
C GLN A 12 -23.14 -10.01 -2.42
N ARG A 13 -22.32 -8.96 -2.33
CA ARG A 13 -21.01 -8.97 -1.65
C ARG A 13 -21.18 -9.25 -0.15
N ASP A 14 -22.14 -8.63 0.51
CA ASP A 14 -22.40 -8.89 1.93
C ASP A 14 -22.78 -10.35 2.18
N LYS A 15 -23.66 -10.91 1.34
CA LYS A 15 -24.04 -12.33 1.42
C LYS A 15 -22.85 -13.26 1.19
N ALA A 16 -22.01 -12.93 0.21
CA ALA A 16 -20.77 -13.67 -0.05
C ALA A 16 -19.85 -13.63 1.18
N ARG A 17 -19.54 -12.44 1.71
CA ARG A 17 -18.72 -12.27 2.91
C ARG A 17 -19.25 -13.06 4.10
N MET A 18 -20.57 -13.06 4.33
CA MET A 18 -21.19 -13.85 5.39
C MET A 18 -20.98 -15.36 5.21
N ALA A 19 -21.19 -15.87 3.99
CA ALA A 19 -20.99 -17.27 3.70
C ALA A 19 -19.52 -17.68 3.83
N TRP A 20 -18.56 -16.81 3.47
CA TRP A 20 -17.15 -17.13 3.55
C TRP A 20 -16.70 -17.12 5.02
N ARG A 21 -17.21 -16.19 5.83
CA ARG A 21 -17.04 -16.22 7.31
C ARG A 21 -17.65 -17.48 7.94
N ALA A 22 -18.75 -18.00 7.40
CA ALA A 22 -19.29 -19.28 7.88
C ALA A 22 -18.37 -20.45 7.49
N ALA A 23 -17.84 -20.43 6.26
CA ALA A 23 -16.89 -21.43 5.79
C ALA A 23 -15.58 -21.43 6.59
N THR A 24 -15.05 -20.27 7.00
CA THR A 24 -13.85 -20.23 7.86
C THR A 24 -14.07 -20.86 9.24
N ARG A 25 -15.30 -20.79 9.77
CA ARG A 25 -15.65 -21.47 11.03
C ARG A 25 -15.88 -22.97 10.84
N ALA A 26 -16.52 -23.36 9.74
CA ALA A 26 -16.79 -24.76 9.43
C ALA A 26 -15.51 -25.52 9.04
N TYR A 27 -14.58 -24.85 8.37
CA TYR A 27 -13.34 -25.42 7.85
C TYR A 27 -12.14 -24.57 8.26
N PRO A 28 -11.75 -24.60 9.56
CA PRO A 28 -10.76 -23.70 10.11
C PRO A 28 -9.34 -23.94 9.60
N THR A 29 -9.04 -25.08 9.00
CA THR A 29 -7.71 -25.38 8.42
C THR A 29 -7.63 -25.08 6.92
N GLU A 30 -8.77 -24.86 6.26
CA GLU A 30 -8.82 -24.60 4.82
C GLU A 30 -8.37 -23.17 4.50
N VAL A 31 -7.49 -23.03 3.51
CA VAL A 31 -6.92 -21.73 3.13
C VAL A 31 -7.90 -20.89 2.30
N ARG A 32 -8.72 -21.54 1.46
CA ARG A 32 -9.57 -20.88 0.44
C ARG A 32 -10.57 -19.88 1.02
N PRO A 33 -11.32 -20.18 2.10
CA PRO A 33 -12.27 -19.22 2.66
C PRO A 33 -11.60 -17.93 3.16
N TRP A 34 -10.36 -18.03 3.67
CA TRP A 34 -9.58 -16.88 4.13
C TRP A 34 -9.05 -16.04 2.97
N GLN A 35 -8.54 -16.69 1.90
CA GLN A 35 -8.12 -15.99 0.67
C GLN A 35 -9.27 -15.14 0.12
N ARG A 36 -10.46 -15.74 0.03
CA ARG A 36 -11.63 -15.03 -0.50
C ARG A 36 -12.10 -13.89 0.38
N LEU A 37 -11.97 -14.00 1.70
CA LEU A 37 -12.22 -12.87 2.60
C LEU A 37 -11.17 -11.77 2.41
N ALA A 38 -9.89 -12.13 2.31
CA ALA A 38 -8.80 -11.17 2.10
C ALA A 38 -9.00 -10.38 0.79
N GLU A 39 -9.32 -11.07 -0.31
CA GLU A 39 -9.68 -10.45 -1.60
C GLU A 39 -10.87 -9.50 -1.47
N ASP A 40 -11.99 -9.96 -0.89
CA ASP A 40 -13.20 -9.16 -0.76
C ASP A 40 -13.01 -7.90 0.11
N PHE A 41 -12.30 -8.02 1.23
CA PHE A 41 -11.94 -6.85 2.06
C PHE A 41 -11.01 -5.89 1.32
N PHE A 42 -10.01 -6.41 0.58
CA PHE A 42 -9.10 -5.61 -0.21
C PHE A 42 -9.84 -4.82 -1.30
N ASP A 43 -10.72 -5.48 -2.06
CA ASP A 43 -11.49 -4.90 -3.16
C ASP A 43 -12.50 -3.86 -2.70
N THR A 44 -12.96 -3.97 -1.45
CA THR A 44 -13.88 -3.01 -0.81
C THR A 44 -13.17 -1.92 -0.02
N ALA A 45 -11.83 -1.85 -0.12
CA ALA A 45 -10.97 -0.90 0.59
C ALA A 45 -11.04 -1.00 2.12
N ASP A 46 -11.50 -2.14 2.65
CA ASP A 46 -11.50 -2.47 4.07
C ASP A 46 -10.15 -3.09 4.46
N TYR A 47 -9.09 -2.28 4.34
CA TYR A 47 -7.71 -2.74 4.46
C TYR A 47 -7.36 -3.34 5.82
N GLY A 48 -8.02 -2.91 6.90
CA GLY A 48 -7.81 -3.47 8.23
C GLY A 48 -8.26 -4.93 8.31
N ASN A 49 -9.46 -5.23 7.82
CA ASN A 49 -9.94 -6.62 7.76
C ASN A 49 -9.19 -7.44 6.69
N ALA A 50 -8.76 -6.82 5.59
CA ALA A 50 -7.94 -7.48 4.58
C ALA A 50 -6.61 -7.99 5.18
N ILE A 51 -5.96 -7.17 6.00
CA ILE A 51 -4.74 -7.52 6.73
C ILE A 51 -4.97 -8.71 7.68
N LEU A 52 -6.06 -8.70 8.44
CA LEU A 52 -6.37 -9.81 9.36
C LEU A 52 -6.64 -11.12 8.59
N ALA A 53 -7.45 -11.06 7.53
CA ALA A 53 -7.77 -12.24 6.73
C ALA A 53 -6.53 -12.79 6.00
N ALA A 54 -5.65 -11.93 5.49
CA ALA A 54 -4.41 -12.38 4.84
C ALA A 54 -3.41 -13.00 5.84
N GLN A 55 -3.33 -12.52 7.09
CA GLN A 55 -2.54 -13.20 8.12
C GLN A 55 -3.08 -14.61 8.41
N GLU A 56 -4.41 -14.77 8.46
CA GLU A 56 -5.02 -16.10 8.58
C GLU A 56 -4.68 -17.01 7.40
N VAL A 57 -4.61 -16.48 6.17
CA VAL A 57 -4.09 -17.25 5.03
C VAL A 57 -2.66 -17.71 5.29
N LEU A 58 -1.76 -16.81 5.73
CA LEU A 58 -0.36 -17.13 5.96
C LEU A 58 -0.11 -18.10 7.13
N LEU A 59 -1.01 -18.15 8.12
CA LEU A 59 -0.98 -19.17 9.17
C LEU A 59 -1.22 -20.59 8.62
N ARG A 60 -1.89 -20.71 7.47
CA ARG A 60 -2.23 -21.98 6.82
C ARG A 60 -1.30 -22.31 5.66
N ASP A 61 -0.96 -21.29 4.86
CA ASP A 61 -0.03 -21.36 3.76
C ASP A 61 0.92 -20.16 3.80
N SER A 62 2.12 -20.37 4.36
CA SER A 62 3.13 -19.31 4.50
C SER A 62 3.69 -18.79 3.17
N GLN A 63 3.51 -19.53 2.07
CA GLN A 63 4.02 -19.19 0.74
C GLN A 63 2.95 -18.55 -0.15
N ASP A 64 1.76 -18.27 0.39
CA ASP A 64 0.66 -17.68 -0.36
C ASP A 64 1.00 -16.26 -0.85
N THR A 65 1.22 -16.14 -2.16
CA THR A 65 1.64 -14.89 -2.80
C THR A 65 0.52 -13.83 -2.77
N LEU A 66 -0.75 -14.25 -2.81
CA LEU A 66 -1.89 -13.35 -2.75
C LEU A 66 -1.96 -12.69 -1.37
N ALA A 67 -1.81 -13.47 -0.30
CA ALA A 67 -1.82 -12.97 1.07
C ALA A 67 -0.67 -12.00 1.34
N HIS A 68 0.55 -12.33 0.89
CA HIS A 68 1.69 -11.41 0.96
C HIS A 68 1.41 -10.08 0.23
N SER A 69 0.81 -10.16 -0.96
CA SER A 69 0.46 -8.96 -1.75
C SER A 69 -0.62 -8.12 -1.06
N VAL A 70 -1.67 -8.75 -0.55
CA VAL A 70 -2.75 -8.08 0.20
C VAL A 70 -2.18 -7.39 1.45
N LEU A 71 -1.31 -8.06 2.20
CA LEU A 71 -0.67 -7.49 3.38
C LEU A 71 0.18 -6.27 3.05
N ALA A 72 1.07 -6.40 2.07
CA ALA A 72 1.98 -5.33 1.67
C ALA A 72 1.20 -4.07 1.22
N VAL A 73 0.23 -4.24 0.32
CA VAL A 73 -0.51 -3.11 -0.25
C VAL A 73 -1.48 -2.51 0.77
N SER A 74 -2.20 -3.34 1.53
CA SER A 74 -3.14 -2.85 2.56
C SER A 74 -2.41 -2.09 3.66
N GLY A 75 -1.30 -2.64 4.16
CA GLY A 75 -0.46 -1.99 5.17
C GLY A 75 0.04 -0.63 4.70
N LEU A 76 0.59 -0.56 3.48
CA LEU A 76 1.06 0.69 2.90
C LEU A 76 -0.05 1.75 2.77
N ARG A 77 -1.25 1.35 2.33
CA ARG A 77 -2.39 2.28 2.22
C ARG A 77 -2.81 2.82 3.59
N VAL A 78 -2.91 1.97 4.61
CA VAL A 78 -3.24 2.38 5.98
C VAL A 78 -2.17 3.34 6.56
N SER A 79 -0.90 3.02 6.39
CA SER A 79 0.21 3.88 6.82
C SER A 79 0.17 5.23 6.11
N THR A 80 -0.08 5.25 4.80
CA THR A 80 -0.16 6.48 4.00
C THR A 80 -1.27 7.41 4.49
N VAL A 81 -2.48 6.89 4.71
CA VAL A 81 -3.60 7.68 5.25
C VAL A 81 -3.25 8.27 6.62
N SER A 82 -2.61 7.49 7.48
CA SER A 82 -2.19 7.95 8.82
C SER A 82 -1.15 9.07 8.73
N LEU A 83 -0.16 8.93 7.84
CA LEU A 83 0.87 9.95 7.61
C LEU A 83 0.27 11.26 7.06
N LEU A 84 -0.71 11.17 6.15
CA LEU A 84 -1.43 12.34 5.64
C LEU A 84 -2.17 13.08 6.76
N ALA A 85 -2.88 12.34 7.62
CA ALA A 85 -3.58 12.92 8.77
C ALA A 85 -2.62 13.59 9.77
N LEU A 86 -1.45 13.00 10.03
CA LEU A 86 -0.42 13.62 10.88
C LEU A 86 0.15 14.90 10.27
N ARG A 87 0.34 14.90 8.94
CA ARG A 87 0.82 16.08 8.19
C ARG A 87 -0.16 17.24 8.29
N GLU A 88 -1.45 16.99 8.08
CA GLU A 88 -2.49 18.03 8.17
C GLU A 88 -2.56 18.66 9.56
N ARG A 89 -2.37 17.84 10.60
CA ARG A 89 -2.41 18.29 12.00
C ARG A 89 -1.10 18.89 12.48
N SER A 90 -0.07 19.00 11.63
CA SER A 90 1.30 19.39 11.99
C SER A 90 1.85 18.62 13.21
N SER A 91 1.31 17.41 13.45
CA SER A 91 1.44 16.68 14.72
C SER A 91 2.45 15.55 14.60
N PHE A 92 3.55 15.79 13.89
CA PHE A 92 4.67 14.85 13.92
C PHE A 92 5.29 14.93 15.31
N ARG A 93 5.11 13.87 16.10
CA ARG A 93 5.97 13.66 17.26
C ARG A 93 7.41 13.51 16.75
N VAL A 94 8.37 13.88 17.59
CA VAL A 94 9.80 13.72 17.28
C VAL A 94 10.05 12.28 16.81
N GLY A 95 10.76 12.11 15.69
CA GLY A 95 11.06 10.81 15.07
C GLY A 95 10.10 10.35 13.96
N SER A 96 8.81 10.73 13.97
CA SER A 96 7.83 10.17 13.02
C SER A 96 8.12 10.50 11.54
N ARG A 97 8.75 11.65 11.27
CA ARG A 97 9.13 12.04 9.90
C ARG A 97 10.35 11.26 9.39
N GLU A 98 11.37 11.10 10.23
CA GLU A 98 12.61 10.41 9.89
C GLU A 98 12.37 8.91 9.71
N GLU A 99 11.55 8.31 10.58
CA GLU A 99 11.10 6.92 10.45
C GLU A 99 10.32 6.69 9.15
N ALA A 100 9.34 7.55 8.85
CA ALA A 100 8.57 7.47 7.61
C ALA A 100 9.47 7.60 6.37
N ALA A 101 10.46 8.48 6.41
CA ALA A 101 11.45 8.63 5.34
C ALA A 101 12.35 7.39 5.20
N GLY A 102 12.73 6.76 6.32
CA GLY A 102 13.46 5.50 6.34
C GLY A 102 12.68 4.35 5.71
N LEU A 103 11.40 4.20 6.09
CA LEU A 103 10.49 3.21 5.53
C LEU A 103 10.29 3.40 4.02
N THR A 104 10.15 4.64 3.57
CA THR A 104 10.01 4.94 2.13
C THR A 104 11.24 4.53 1.32
N ARG A 105 12.44 4.73 1.89
CA ARG A 105 13.70 4.26 1.27
C ARG A 105 13.75 2.73 1.19
N ALA A 106 13.48 2.04 2.29
CA ALA A 106 13.44 0.58 2.30
C ALA A 106 12.42 -0.01 1.31
N LEU A 107 11.25 0.63 1.16
CA LEU A 107 10.25 0.23 0.17
C LEU A 107 10.75 0.39 -1.26
N ARG A 108 11.40 1.51 -1.60
CA ARG A 108 12.00 1.73 -2.92
C ARG A 108 13.04 0.65 -3.23
N ASP A 109 13.90 0.35 -2.26
CA ASP A 109 14.93 -0.66 -2.40
C ASP A 109 14.31 -2.05 -2.62
N ALA A 110 13.26 -2.40 -1.85
CA ALA A 110 12.54 -3.65 -2.00
C ALA A 110 11.83 -3.81 -3.36
N LEU A 111 11.42 -2.70 -3.98
CA LEU A 111 10.83 -2.68 -5.33
C LEU A 111 11.87 -2.74 -6.46
N GLY A 112 13.18 -2.69 -6.14
CA GLY A 112 14.24 -2.61 -7.14
C GLY A 112 14.33 -1.26 -7.83
N GLU A 113 13.73 -0.20 -7.25
CA GLU A 113 13.70 1.16 -7.78
C GLU A 113 14.93 2.01 -7.35
N THR A 114 16.11 1.40 -7.23
CA THR A 114 17.36 2.09 -6.88
C THR A 114 17.97 2.93 -8.02
N THR A 115 17.33 2.94 -9.19
CA THR A 115 17.73 3.67 -10.42
C THR A 115 16.60 4.62 -10.84
N LEU A 116 16.73 5.93 -11.05
CA LEU A 116 17.86 6.86 -11.19
C LEU A 116 17.35 8.26 -10.78
N VAL A 117 18.01 8.93 -9.83
CA VAL A 117 18.08 10.39 -9.90
C VAL A 117 19.21 10.67 -10.88
N PRO A 118 19.00 11.31 -12.04
CA PRO A 118 20.11 11.85 -12.79
C PRO A 118 20.78 12.82 -11.83
N GLN A 119 22.01 12.52 -11.40
CA GLN A 119 22.87 13.57 -10.87
C GLN A 119 22.83 14.66 -11.94
N ARG A 120 22.31 15.83 -11.59
CA ARG A 120 22.40 17.00 -12.44
C ARG A 120 23.87 17.10 -12.80
N ALA A 121 24.22 16.79 -14.05
CA ALA A 121 25.54 17.07 -14.55
C ALA A 121 25.77 18.55 -14.24
N GLU A 122 26.73 18.82 -13.36
CA GLU A 122 27.22 20.18 -13.15
C GLU A 122 27.56 20.69 -14.54
N ALA A 123 26.78 21.68 -14.99
CA ALA A 123 27.11 22.38 -16.22
C ALA A 123 28.53 22.94 -16.00
N PRO A 124 29.48 22.67 -16.90
CA PRO A 124 30.80 23.26 -16.79
C PRO A 124 30.60 24.77 -16.72
N GLU A 125 31.18 25.40 -15.69
CA GLU A 125 31.28 26.84 -15.57
C GLU A 125 31.98 27.36 -16.82
N ALA A 126 31.18 27.78 -17.80
CA ALA A 126 31.67 28.37 -19.03
C ALA A 126 32.31 29.71 -18.66
N ALA A 127 33.63 29.68 -18.65
CA ALA A 127 34.56 30.76 -18.41
C ALA A 127 34.02 32.14 -18.80
N SER A 128 34.04 33.06 -17.84
CA SER A 128 33.95 34.50 -18.07
C SER A 128 35.01 34.92 -19.10
N ALA A 129 34.57 35.30 -20.30
CA ALA A 129 35.43 35.94 -21.27
C ALA A 129 35.70 37.40 -20.82
N PRO A 130 36.96 37.87 -20.81
CA PRO A 130 37.24 39.26 -20.48
C PRO A 130 36.87 40.16 -21.65
N ALA A 131 36.24 41.29 -21.33
CA ALA A 131 35.97 42.37 -22.27
C ALA A 131 37.27 42.97 -22.80
N SER A 132 37.57 42.75 -24.08
CA SER A 132 38.44 43.61 -24.88
C SER A 132 37.49 44.46 -25.73
N GLY A 133 37.49 45.79 -25.71
CA GLY A 133 38.61 46.70 -25.65
C GLY A 133 38.35 47.68 -26.78
N ARG A 134 37.54 48.70 -26.51
CA ARG A 134 37.16 49.75 -27.47
C ARG A 134 38.34 50.72 -27.56
N ARG A 135 39.00 50.83 -28.71
CA ARG A 135 39.81 52.00 -29.13
C ARG A 135 40.13 51.91 -30.61
#